data_AF-A0A1U8B5S5-F1
#
_entry.id   AF-A0A1U8B5S5-F1
#
_cell.length_a   1.000
_cell.length_b   1.000
_cell.length_c   1.000
_cell.angle_alpha   90.00
_cell.angle_beta   90.00
_cell.angle_gamma   90.00
#
_symmetry.space_group_name_H-M   'P 1'
#
loop_
_entity.id
_entity.type
_entity.pdbx_description
1 polymer ?
#
loop_
_entity_poly.entity_id
_entity_poly.type
_entity_poly.pdbx_seq_one_letter_code
_entity_poly.pdbx_strand_id
1 'polypeptide(L)'
;MMTHSSSSQDYEFRLLGQLEHILESDTLIDEVGFVHPTQLVALKEEAGSSINHVSSSQQSEHNMFMTDPFSHDGTIFWNQEHKLAISTEVIFPLYNAAKNAFLASVEQYKMLINLPAKTDNSVAETVQDQHLASKHFLESEVMKHSKALLLLSCDFGTAWNSRKLVVLQEILSLFMDELKLSALILSYSPKSDHAWSHRRWVIKSIAGKCPNLQEIVVKESELVEKIAERSKMNYRAWHHRCWLVSYMTKDQRLMLRMLEDICLNQENDLCSSNMMGLYKIWKEELDWDEMLIKRYIGREALWVHRRFLSQYWVKHFVSNIQYTPCHSEDDHSKNRDMYIFMDNEVELLHTCLAVLDDDFEDGQAQVTFVAAYVFWMSKQIPHSQRTELEEKLKRIGDLRDLLNKVDPAKAQLWNGLMS
;
A
#
# COMPACT_ATOMS: atom_id res chain seq x y z
N MET A 1 18.37 39.12 -29.07
CA MET A 1 17.61 37.86 -28.88
C MET A 1 18.27 36.93 -27.84
N MET A 2 18.97 37.47 -26.82
CA MET A 2 19.72 36.70 -25.80
C MET A 2 19.32 37.03 -24.34
N THR A 3 18.28 37.83 -24.13
CA THR A 3 17.91 38.34 -22.80
C THR A 3 16.76 37.57 -22.12
N HIS A 4 16.02 36.73 -22.86
CA HIS A 4 14.90 35.95 -22.29
C HIS A 4 15.34 34.63 -21.61
N SER A 5 16.52 34.10 -21.92
CA SER A 5 16.98 32.82 -21.36
C SER A 5 17.49 32.96 -19.92
N SER A 6 18.17 34.06 -19.58
CA SER A 6 18.73 34.23 -18.23
C SER A 6 17.66 34.54 -17.18
N SER A 7 16.61 35.29 -17.54
CA SER A 7 15.50 35.57 -16.62
C SER A 7 14.65 34.33 -16.33
N SER A 8 14.49 33.44 -17.31
CA SER A 8 13.75 32.18 -17.13
C SER A 8 14.51 31.20 -16.24
N GLN A 9 15.84 31.10 -16.39
CA GLN A 9 16.67 30.23 -15.55
C GLN A 9 16.74 30.71 -14.10
N ASP A 10 16.82 32.03 -13.89
CA ASP A 10 16.78 32.62 -12.54
C ASP A 10 15.44 32.35 -11.85
N TYR A 11 14.33 32.47 -12.58
CA TYR A 11 13.00 32.12 -12.08
C TYR A 11 12.89 30.63 -11.70
N GLU A 12 13.31 29.73 -12.59
CA GLU A 12 13.35 28.28 -12.35
C GLU A 12 14.17 27.92 -11.09
N PHE A 13 15.34 28.52 -10.93
CA PHE A 13 16.20 28.31 -9.77
C PHE A 13 15.56 28.80 -8.47
N ARG A 14 14.91 29.97 -8.50
CA ARG A 14 14.19 30.51 -7.33
C ARG A 14 13.02 29.62 -6.91
N LEU A 15 12.27 29.07 -7.87
CA LEU A 15 11.18 28.12 -7.58
C LEU A 15 11.70 26.86 -6.89
N LEU A 16 12.81 26.29 -7.39
CA LEU A 16 13.42 25.13 -6.76
C LEU A 16 13.87 25.44 -5.34
N GLY A 17 14.59 26.55 -5.14
CA GLY A 17 15.05 26.96 -3.81
C GLY A 17 13.90 27.15 -2.82
N GLN A 18 12.76 27.70 -3.27
CA GLN A 18 11.56 27.82 -2.44
C GLN A 18 10.97 26.46 -2.05
N LEU A 19 10.84 25.54 -3.01
CA LEU A 19 10.35 24.18 -2.72
C LEU A 19 11.28 23.46 -1.74
N GLU A 20 12.59 23.51 -1.97
CA GLU A 20 13.58 22.88 -1.10
C GLU A 20 13.53 23.44 0.32
N HIS A 21 13.44 24.76 0.45
CA HIS A 21 13.29 25.41 1.75
C HIS A 21 12.04 24.94 2.51
N ILE A 22 10.90 24.78 1.82
CA ILE A 22 9.68 24.22 2.42
C ILE A 22 9.91 22.78 2.89
N LEU A 23 10.54 21.95 2.05
CA LEU A 23 10.80 20.54 2.35
C LEU A 23 11.84 20.31 3.45
N GLU A 24 12.71 21.29 3.70
CA GLU A 24 13.67 21.33 4.82
C GLU A 24 13.02 21.85 6.10
N SER A 25 12.18 22.87 5.99
CA SER A 25 11.51 23.51 7.13
C SER A 25 10.41 22.62 7.72
N ASP A 26 9.65 21.93 6.87
CA ASP A 26 8.61 20.99 7.27
C ASP A 26 9.00 19.56 6.87
N THR A 27 9.64 18.86 7.79
CA THR A 27 10.11 17.48 7.59
C THR A 27 9.00 16.42 7.75
N LEU A 28 7.81 16.85 8.19
CA LEU A 28 6.69 15.96 8.52
C LEU A 28 5.64 15.90 7.41
N ILE A 29 5.88 16.56 6.26
CA ILE A 29 4.97 16.56 5.12
C ILE A 29 4.56 15.12 4.74
N ASP A 30 3.27 14.82 4.81
CA ASP A 30 2.70 13.49 4.56
C ASP A 30 1.78 13.44 3.33
N GLU A 31 1.38 14.61 2.82
CA GLU A 31 0.55 14.76 1.63
C GLU A 31 1.07 15.87 0.69
N VAL A 32 1.11 15.57 -0.62
CA VAL A 32 1.39 16.57 -1.67
C VAL A 32 0.24 16.62 -2.67
N GLY A 33 -0.26 17.81 -2.94
CA GLY A 33 -1.28 18.09 -3.94
C GLY A 33 -0.78 18.98 -5.07
N PHE A 34 -1.20 18.69 -6.30
CA PHE A 34 -1.01 19.57 -7.45
C PHE A 34 -2.32 20.29 -7.71
N VAL A 35 -2.34 21.60 -7.45
CA VAL A 35 -3.57 22.37 -7.26
C VAL A 35 -3.62 23.51 -8.26
N HIS A 36 -4.78 23.79 -8.83
CA HIS A 36 -4.93 24.93 -9.73
C HIS A 36 -4.77 26.25 -8.94
N PRO A 37 -4.12 27.30 -9.49
CA PRO A 37 -3.88 28.56 -8.74
C PRO A 37 -5.11 29.14 -8.05
N THR A 38 -6.29 29.06 -8.68
CA THR A 38 -7.55 29.55 -8.09
C THR A 38 -7.94 28.79 -6.82
N GLN A 39 -7.68 27.49 -6.75
CA GLN A 39 -7.92 26.67 -5.57
C GLN A 39 -6.85 26.96 -4.49
N LEU A 40 -5.62 27.27 -4.89
CA LEU A 40 -4.54 27.64 -3.95
C LEU A 40 -4.85 28.96 -3.22
N VAL A 41 -5.48 29.91 -3.90
CA VAL A 41 -5.97 31.16 -3.29
C VAL A 41 -7.06 30.87 -2.26
N ALA A 42 -8.03 30.01 -2.60
CA ALA A 42 -9.09 29.62 -1.66
C ALA A 42 -8.54 28.94 -0.39
N LEU A 43 -7.58 28.02 -0.53
CA LEU A 43 -6.91 27.37 0.62
C LEU A 43 -6.23 28.39 1.54
N LYS A 44 -5.69 29.47 0.99
CA LYS A 44 -5.04 30.55 1.75
C LYS A 44 -6.05 31.46 2.44
N GLU A 45 -7.17 31.75 1.80
CA GLU A 45 -8.26 32.52 2.40
C GLU A 45 -8.86 31.78 3.60
N GLU A 46 -9.12 30.47 3.47
CA GLU A 46 -9.62 29.62 4.56
C GLU A 46 -8.64 29.55 5.75
N ALA A 47 -7.35 29.42 5.46
CA ALA A 47 -6.28 29.46 6.46
C ALA A 47 -6.21 30.81 7.20
N GLY A 48 -6.34 31.93 6.47
CA GLY A 48 -6.33 33.28 7.04
C GLY A 48 -7.55 33.58 7.92
N SER A 49 -8.73 33.06 7.56
CA SER A 49 -9.94 33.20 8.39
C SER A 49 -9.87 32.46 9.72
N SER A 50 -9.09 31.39 9.82
CA SER A 50 -8.92 30.61 11.07
C SER A 50 -8.09 31.35 12.12
N ILE A 51 -7.27 32.33 11.72
CA ILE A 51 -6.42 33.12 12.63
C ILE A 51 -7.17 34.33 13.22
N ASN A 52 -8.28 34.75 12.61
CA ASN A 52 -8.99 35.98 12.99
C ASN A 52 -9.96 35.84 14.17
N HIS A 53 -10.05 34.68 14.84
CA HIS A 53 -10.94 34.52 16.00
C HIS A 53 -10.29 34.80 17.37
N VAL A 54 -9.00 35.12 17.43
CA VAL A 54 -8.36 35.59 18.67
C VAL A 54 -7.35 36.69 18.34
N SER A 55 -7.83 37.93 18.27
CA SER A 55 -7.17 39.16 18.74
C SER A 55 -7.85 40.38 18.13
N SER A 56 -8.86 40.90 18.82
CA SER A 56 -9.21 42.30 18.72
C SER A 56 -8.05 43.16 19.27
N SER A 57 -7.80 44.27 18.59
CA SER A 57 -7.06 45.48 19.00
C SER A 57 -5.58 45.65 18.60
N GLN A 58 -5.42 46.58 17.65
CA GLN A 58 -4.36 47.61 17.51
C GLN A 58 -2.89 47.17 17.34
N GLN A 59 -2.34 47.39 16.13
CA GLN A 59 -1.01 47.96 15.83
C GLN A 59 -0.81 47.93 14.30
N SER A 60 -1.00 49.06 13.60
CA SER A 60 -0.03 50.13 13.30
C SER A 60 0.83 49.85 12.07
N GLU A 61 0.61 50.68 11.06
CA GLU A 61 1.37 50.86 9.82
C GLU A 61 2.85 51.16 10.09
N HIS A 62 3.69 50.16 10.36
CA HIS A 62 5.15 50.30 10.34
C HIS A 62 5.80 48.92 10.16
N ASN A 63 5.94 48.49 8.91
CA ASN A 63 6.94 47.51 8.46
C ASN A 63 7.04 47.56 6.93
N MET A 64 7.44 48.72 6.41
CA MET A 64 8.07 48.82 5.10
C MET A 64 9.58 48.69 5.38
N PHE A 65 10.30 47.86 4.63
CA PHE A 65 11.74 47.53 4.76
C PHE A 65 12.13 46.38 5.70
N MET A 66 11.82 45.14 5.30
CA MET A 66 12.74 43.99 5.25
C MET A 66 12.04 42.88 4.43
N THR A 67 12.16 42.91 3.11
CA THR A 67 11.71 41.79 2.26
C THR A 67 12.77 40.70 2.29
N ASP A 68 12.45 39.59 2.98
CA ASP A 68 13.17 38.33 2.87
C ASP A 68 13.33 37.95 1.39
N PRO A 69 14.53 37.64 0.88
CA PRO A 69 14.74 37.20 -0.51
C PRO A 69 13.90 35.98 -0.91
N PHE A 70 13.41 35.22 0.09
CA PHE A 70 12.60 34.02 -0.07
C PHE A 70 11.11 34.23 0.22
N SER A 71 10.64 35.48 0.36
CA SER A 71 9.23 35.77 0.62
C SER A 71 8.34 34.98 -0.36
N HIS A 72 7.55 34.05 0.19
CA HIS A 72 6.67 33.19 -0.58
C HIS A 72 5.81 34.05 -1.49
N ASP A 73 5.99 33.94 -2.81
CA ASP A 73 4.97 34.44 -3.72
C ASP A 73 3.70 33.65 -3.38
N GLY A 74 2.73 34.35 -2.80
CA GLY A 74 1.53 33.79 -2.18
C GLY A 74 0.62 33.02 -3.15
N THR A 75 1.08 32.77 -4.36
CA THR A 75 0.36 32.18 -5.48
C THR A 75 0.90 30.82 -5.94
N ILE A 76 2.08 30.40 -5.46
CA ILE A 76 2.80 29.26 -6.05
C ILE A 76 2.81 28.01 -5.16
N PHE A 77 3.15 28.17 -3.89
CA PHE A 77 3.22 27.10 -2.90
C PHE A 77 2.30 27.41 -1.73
N TRP A 78 1.73 26.37 -1.12
CA TRP A 78 1.03 26.44 0.15
C TRP A 78 1.48 25.27 1.02
N ASN A 79 1.89 25.55 2.26
CA ASN A 79 2.27 24.55 3.25
C ASN A 79 1.55 24.87 4.57
N GLN A 80 0.76 23.93 5.06
CA GLN A 80 0.10 24.01 6.37
C GLN A 80 -0.32 22.59 6.81
N GLU A 81 -0.34 22.34 8.11
CA GLU A 81 -0.76 21.04 8.67
C GLU A 81 -0.02 19.84 8.05
N HIS A 82 1.27 20.00 7.71
CA HIS A 82 2.08 18.98 7.03
C HIS A 82 1.56 18.57 5.64
N LYS A 83 0.75 19.43 5.01
CA LYS A 83 0.30 19.27 3.63
C LYS A 83 0.95 20.31 2.74
N LEU A 84 1.42 19.88 1.59
CA LEU A 84 2.04 20.75 0.60
C LEU A 84 1.17 20.79 -0.67
N ALA A 85 0.72 21.97 -1.05
CA ALA A 85 0.11 22.19 -2.37
C ALA A 85 1.06 22.98 -3.28
N ILE A 86 1.22 22.49 -4.50
CA ILE A 86 2.05 23.09 -5.55
C ILE A 86 1.13 23.52 -6.69
N SER A 87 1.24 24.78 -7.10
CA SER A 87 0.48 25.31 -8.23
C SER A 87 0.80 24.55 -9.53
N THR A 88 -0.23 24.16 -10.27
CA THR A 88 -0.06 23.46 -11.56
C THR A 88 0.68 24.30 -12.61
N GLU A 89 0.66 25.62 -12.49
CA GLU A 89 1.32 26.54 -13.44
C GLU A 89 2.85 26.44 -13.39
N VAL A 90 3.41 26.07 -12.23
CA VAL A 90 4.87 26.03 -12.05
C VAL A 90 5.47 24.64 -12.19
N ILE A 91 4.67 23.59 -12.38
CA ILE A 91 5.16 22.21 -12.40
C ILE A 91 6.26 22.00 -13.43
N PHE A 92 6.07 22.50 -14.67
CA PHE A 92 7.05 22.33 -15.74
C PHE A 92 8.38 23.06 -15.49
N PRO A 93 8.42 24.37 -15.20
CA PRO A 93 9.67 25.06 -14.90
C PRO A 93 10.35 24.50 -13.64
N LEU A 94 9.59 24.19 -12.60
CA LEU A 94 10.11 23.60 -11.37
C LEU A 94 10.71 22.20 -11.60
N TYR A 95 10.08 21.38 -12.44
CA TYR A 95 10.62 20.08 -12.84
C TYR A 95 11.95 20.22 -13.59
N ASN A 96 12.06 21.17 -14.53
CA ASN A 96 13.31 21.41 -15.25
C ASN A 96 14.43 21.84 -14.30
N ALA A 97 14.13 22.75 -13.37
CA ALA A 97 15.07 23.20 -12.34
C ALA A 97 15.57 22.02 -11.50
N ALA A 98 14.64 21.25 -10.90
CA ALA A 98 14.94 20.11 -10.05
C ALA A 98 15.75 19.03 -10.80
N LYS A 99 15.37 18.76 -12.06
CA LYS A 99 16.09 17.79 -12.90
C LYS A 99 17.51 18.23 -13.19
N ASN A 100 17.72 19.49 -13.58
CA ASN A 100 19.05 20.01 -13.90
C ASN A 100 19.96 20.02 -12.67
N ALA A 101 19.45 20.49 -11.53
CA ALA A 101 20.18 20.50 -10.27
C ALA A 101 20.53 19.07 -9.81
N PHE A 102 19.57 18.14 -9.91
CA PHE A 102 19.81 16.72 -9.62
C PHE A 102 20.89 16.11 -10.52
N LEU A 103 20.83 16.31 -11.84
CA LEU A 103 21.82 15.74 -12.77
C LEU A 103 23.22 16.32 -12.51
N ALA A 104 23.32 17.63 -12.26
CA ALA A 104 24.59 18.27 -11.91
C ALA A 104 25.17 17.72 -10.60
N SER A 105 24.35 17.57 -9.55
CA SER A 105 24.81 17.02 -8.26
C SER A 105 25.29 15.57 -8.39
N VAL A 106 24.58 14.73 -9.18
CA VAL A 106 24.96 13.34 -9.44
C VAL A 106 26.25 13.24 -10.25
N GLU A 107 26.45 14.12 -11.24
CA GLU A 107 27.69 14.17 -12.02
C GLU A 107 28.88 14.46 -11.11
N GLN A 108 28.79 15.52 -10.29
CA GLN A 108 29.84 15.89 -9.34
C GLN A 108 30.12 14.79 -8.32
N TYR A 109 29.06 14.19 -7.75
CA TYR A 109 29.22 13.08 -6.81
C TYR A 109 29.91 11.87 -7.44
N LYS A 110 29.51 11.49 -8.67
CA LYS A 110 30.15 10.39 -9.41
C LYS A 110 31.61 10.69 -9.76
N MET A 111 31.94 11.93 -10.09
CA MET A 111 33.33 12.32 -10.33
C MET A 111 34.17 12.17 -9.07
N LEU A 112 33.63 12.54 -7.90
CA LEU A 112 34.34 12.42 -6.62
C LEU A 112 34.58 10.96 -6.23
N ILE A 113 33.55 10.10 -6.27
CA ILE A 113 33.67 8.69 -5.84
C ILE A 113 34.53 7.83 -6.77
N ASN A 114 34.69 8.23 -8.04
CA ASN A 114 35.51 7.51 -9.02
C ASN A 114 36.98 7.99 -9.04
N LEU A 115 37.34 8.97 -8.21
CA LEU A 115 38.72 9.48 -8.16
C LEU A 115 39.64 8.40 -7.54
N PRO A 116 40.73 7.98 -8.20
CA PRO A 116 41.63 6.96 -7.66
C PRO A 116 42.28 7.48 -6.37
N ALA A 117 42.19 6.70 -5.29
CA ALA A 117 42.87 6.97 -4.04
C ALA A 117 44.39 7.02 -4.30
N LYS A 118 44.95 8.22 -4.47
CA LYS A 118 46.39 8.39 -4.57
C LYS A 118 47.00 8.12 -3.19
N THR A 119 47.56 6.92 -3.03
CA THR A 119 48.56 6.60 -2.03
C THR A 119 49.77 7.49 -2.25
N ASP A 120 49.88 8.59 -1.51
CA ASP A 120 51.15 9.20 -1.15
C ASP A 120 51.09 9.63 0.32
N ASN A 121 51.68 8.78 1.16
CA ASN A 121 51.78 8.93 2.60
C ASN A 121 52.71 10.10 2.94
N SER A 122 52.17 11.32 3.10
CA SER A 122 52.80 12.36 3.96
C SER A 122 51.95 13.61 4.25
N VAL A 123 50.74 13.74 3.70
CA VAL A 123 49.82 14.88 4.01
C VAL A 123 48.41 14.35 4.33
N ALA A 124 48.32 13.43 5.30
CA ALA A 124 47.24 12.43 5.30
C ALA A 124 45.97 12.77 6.09
N GLU A 125 46.00 13.65 7.10
CA GLU A 125 44.81 13.87 7.96
C GLU A 125 43.94 15.03 7.48
N THR A 126 44.51 16.20 7.22
CA THR A 126 43.74 17.42 6.86
C THR A 126 43.09 17.34 5.47
N VAL A 127 43.71 16.62 4.53
CA VAL A 127 43.18 16.41 3.16
C VAL A 127 42.07 15.37 3.17
N GLN A 128 42.15 14.37 4.04
CA GLN A 128 41.13 13.32 4.18
C GLN A 128 39.83 13.89 4.77
N ASP A 129 39.94 14.75 5.78
CA ASP A 129 38.78 15.44 6.38
C ASP A 129 38.07 16.37 5.39
N GLN A 130 38.83 17.10 4.57
CA GLN A 130 38.26 17.95 3.50
C GLN A 130 37.56 17.13 2.42
N HIS A 131 38.14 15.99 2.03
CA HIS A 131 37.53 15.08 1.06
C HIS A 131 36.24 14.46 1.61
N LEU A 132 36.23 14.06 2.88
CA LEU A 132 35.05 13.52 3.55
C LEU A 132 33.93 14.57 3.66
N ALA A 133 34.26 15.81 4.05
CA ALA A 133 33.31 16.92 4.09
C ALA A 133 32.73 17.24 2.71
N SER A 134 33.57 17.24 1.67
CA SER A 134 33.14 17.45 0.27
C SER A 134 32.22 16.33 -0.21
N LYS A 135 32.52 15.09 0.18
CA LYS A 135 31.67 13.92 -0.12
C LYS A 135 30.30 14.06 0.55
N HIS A 136 30.24 14.32 1.85
CA HIS A 136 28.98 14.47 2.57
C HIS A 136 28.14 15.65 2.04
N PHE A 137 28.79 16.75 1.65
CA PHE A 137 28.09 17.86 1.00
C PHE A 137 27.41 17.42 -0.31
N LEU A 138 28.14 16.72 -1.19
CA LEU A 138 27.58 16.23 -2.45
C LEU A 138 26.49 15.18 -2.24
N GLU A 139 26.62 14.32 -1.23
CA GLU A 139 25.58 13.38 -0.84
C GLU A 139 24.31 14.12 -0.41
N SER A 140 24.44 15.16 0.42
CA SER A 140 23.32 16.01 0.82
C SER A 140 22.66 16.68 -0.39
N GLU A 141 23.44 17.22 -1.33
CA GLU A 141 22.89 17.83 -2.55
C GLU A 141 22.15 16.81 -3.41
N VAL A 142 22.71 15.62 -3.63
CA VAL A 142 22.04 14.54 -4.37
C VAL A 142 20.72 14.18 -3.69
N MET A 143 20.70 14.07 -2.35
CA MET A 143 19.50 13.73 -1.59
C MET A 143 18.45 14.85 -1.59
N LYS A 144 18.87 16.12 -1.56
CA LYS A 144 17.98 17.28 -1.60
C LYS A 144 17.32 17.43 -2.98
N HIS A 145 18.12 17.53 -4.05
CA HIS A 145 17.62 17.72 -5.42
C HIS A 145 16.79 16.53 -5.91
N SER A 146 17.19 15.30 -5.54
CA SER A 146 16.40 14.11 -5.90
C SER A 146 15.06 14.03 -5.16
N LYS A 147 14.96 14.53 -3.91
CA LYS A 147 13.68 14.61 -3.17
C LYS A 147 12.72 15.54 -3.92
N ALA A 148 13.16 16.75 -4.26
CA ALA A 148 12.37 17.70 -5.04
C ALA A 148 11.94 17.11 -6.40
N LEU A 149 12.87 16.50 -7.14
CA LEU A 149 12.59 15.89 -8.43
C LEU A 149 11.57 14.74 -8.33
N LEU A 150 11.70 13.86 -7.32
CA LEU A 150 10.82 12.71 -7.17
C LEU A 150 9.39 13.09 -6.76
N LEU A 151 9.20 14.20 -6.04
CA LEU A 151 7.85 14.73 -5.79
C LEU A 151 7.18 15.16 -7.10
N LEU A 152 7.92 15.75 -8.03
CA LEU A 152 7.40 16.22 -9.32
C LEU A 152 7.30 15.08 -10.36
N SER A 153 8.19 14.10 -10.29
CA SER A 153 8.31 12.99 -11.23
C SER A 153 8.72 11.71 -10.50
N CYS A 154 7.73 11.06 -9.88
CA CYS A 154 7.96 9.90 -9.03
C CYS A 154 8.54 8.66 -9.73
N ASP A 155 8.43 8.58 -11.06
CA ASP A 155 8.96 7.49 -11.87
C ASP A 155 10.37 7.74 -12.43
N PHE A 156 11.06 8.79 -11.95
CA PHE A 156 12.43 9.09 -12.37
C PHE A 156 13.43 8.08 -11.75
N GLY A 157 13.56 6.90 -12.36
CA GLY A 157 14.35 5.78 -11.83
C GLY A 157 15.81 6.09 -11.51
N THR A 158 16.47 6.98 -12.25
CA THR A 158 17.84 7.42 -11.96
C THR A 158 17.93 8.14 -10.62
N ALA A 159 16.92 8.91 -10.23
CA ALA A 159 16.87 9.59 -8.94
C ALA A 159 16.80 8.59 -7.79
N TRP A 160 15.88 7.61 -7.87
CA TRP A 160 15.82 6.52 -6.91
C TRP A 160 17.13 5.75 -6.79
N ASN A 161 17.79 5.44 -7.91
CA ASN A 161 19.06 4.72 -7.89
C ASN A 161 20.22 5.55 -7.31
N SER A 162 20.29 6.86 -7.60
CA SER A 162 21.27 7.75 -6.98
C SER A 162 21.09 7.81 -5.45
N ARG A 163 19.85 7.87 -4.96
CA ARG A 163 19.57 7.81 -3.52
C ARG A 163 20.05 6.49 -2.90
N LYS A 164 19.81 5.36 -3.56
CA LYS A 164 20.35 4.05 -3.08
C LYS A 164 21.87 4.06 -2.96
N LEU A 165 22.58 4.66 -3.91
CA LEU A 165 24.04 4.75 -3.88
C LEU A 165 24.56 5.55 -2.68
N VAL A 166 23.88 6.65 -2.33
CA VAL A 166 24.20 7.47 -1.16
C VAL A 166 23.87 6.72 0.13
N VAL A 167 22.63 6.23 0.26
CA VAL A 167 22.13 5.59 1.49
C VAL A 167 22.90 4.31 1.86
N LEU A 168 23.39 3.54 0.88
CA LEU A 168 24.19 2.33 1.15
C LEU A 168 25.52 2.62 1.87
N GLN A 169 25.98 3.86 1.84
CA GLN A 169 27.26 4.25 2.44
C GLN A 169 27.11 4.77 3.88
N GLU A 170 25.88 4.85 4.39
CA GLU A 170 25.54 5.72 5.52
C GLU A 170 24.68 5.02 6.61
N ILE A 171 24.31 5.80 7.63
CA ILE A 171 23.66 5.39 8.89
C ILE A 171 22.21 4.88 8.67
N LEU A 172 21.74 4.01 9.57
CA LEU A 172 20.38 3.45 9.60
C LEU A 172 19.24 4.48 9.52
N SER A 173 19.45 5.73 9.97
CA SER A 173 18.45 6.80 9.96
C SER A 173 17.97 7.16 8.56
N LEU A 174 18.88 7.18 7.57
CA LEU A 174 18.52 7.54 6.20
C LEU A 174 17.53 6.56 5.57
N PHE A 175 17.58 5.28 5.94
CA PHE A 175 16.58 4.31 5.48
C PHE A 175 15.17 4.66 5.96
N MET A 176 15.01 5.25 7.16
CA MET A 176 13.70 5.67 7.63
C MET A 176 13.18 6.85 6.83
N ASP A 177 14.05 7.78 6.45
CA ASP A 177 13.67 8.91 5.60
C ASP A 177 13.30 8.46 4.18
N GLU A 178 13.93 7.41 3.66
CA GLU A 178 13.51 6.77 2.40
C GLU A 178 12.12 6.12 2.49
N LEU A 179 11.77 5.51 3.63
CA LEU A 179 10.41 5.02 3.88
C LEU A 179 9.41 6.17 3.98
N LYS A 180 9.76 7.31 4.58
CA LYS A 180 8.88 8.49 4.61
C LYS A 180 8.68 9.08 3.22
N LEU A 181 9.75 9.29 2.46
CA LEU A 181 9.68 9.84 1.11
C LEU A 181 8.83 8.97 0.18
N SER A 182 9.05 7.66 0.20
CA SER A 182 8.25 6.75 -0.62
C SER A 182 6.79 6.66 -0.16
N ALA A 183 6.49 6.81 1.14
CA ALA A 183 5.12 6.89 1.63
C ALA A 183 4.43 8.19 1.17
N LEU A 184 5.14 9.32 1.22
CA LEU A 184 4.68 10.60 0.70
C LEU A 184 4.38 10.52 -0.79
N ILE A 185 5.25 9.89 -1.59
CA ILE A 185 4.99 9.69 -3.02
C ILE A 185 3.77 8.79 -3.26
N LEU A 186 3.60 7.75 -2.46
CA LEU A 186 2.43 6.88 -2.56
C LEU A 186 1.13 7.57 -2.14
N SER A 187 1.18 8.69 -1.40
CA SER A 187 -0.01 9.47 -0.98
C SER A 187 -0.77 10.02 -2.18
N TYR A 188 -0.07 10.60 -3.15
CA TYR A 188 -0.67 11.12 -4.38
C TYR A 188 -0.50 10.18 -5.60
N SER A 189 0.48 9.26 -5.58
CA SER A 189 0.72 8.29 -6.67
C SER A 189 0.73 6.84 -6.15
N PRO A 190 -0.43 6.30 -5.72
CA PRO A 190 -0.51 5.00 -5.04
C PRO A 190 -0.09 3.80 -5.91
N LYS A 191 -0.03 3.99 -7.23
CA LYS A 191 0.36 2.97 -8.23
C LYS A 191 1.78 3.18 -8.78
N SER A 192 2.63 3.99 -8.16
CA SER A 192 4.04 4.13 -8.59
C SER A 192 4.84 2.84 -8.35
N ASP A 193 5.36 2.24 -9.42
CA ASP A 193 6.17 1.02 -9.29
C ASP A 193 7.50 1.28 -8.59
N HIS A 194 8.12 2.41 -8.93
CA HIS A 194 9.41 2.80 -8.39
C HIS A 194 9.35 3.01 -6.88
N ALA A 195 8.29 3.67 -6.38
CA ALA A 195 8.10 3.83 -4.94
C ALA A 195 7.96 2.48 -4.23
N TRP A 196 7.10 1.58 -4.73
CA TRP A 196 6.94 0.24 -4.15
C TRP A 196 8.23 -0.60 -4.20
N SER A 197 8.96 -0.52 -5.33
CA SER A 197 10.24 -1.21 -5.51
C SER A 197 11.32 -0.68 -4.57
N HIS A 198 11.37 0.63 -4.38
CA HIS A 198 12.29 1.29 -3.46
C HIS A 198 12.00 0.90 -2.01
N ARG A 199 10.73 0.86 -1.59
CA ARG A 199 10.34 0.38 -0.26
C ARG A 199 10.80 -1.04 0.01
N ARG A 200 10.59 -1.96 -0.95
CA ARG A 200 11.09 -3.34 -0.83
C ARG A 200 12.61 -3.38 -0.66
N TRP A 201 13.32 -2.55 -1.42
CA TRP A 201 14.78 -2.43 -1.30
C TRP A 201 15.20 -1.90 0.07
N VAL A 202 14.53 -0.89 0.62
CA VAL A 202 14.81 -0.34 1.95
C VAL A 202 14.61 -1.42 3.03
N ILE A 203 13.44 -2.05 3.07
CA ILE A 203 13.11 -3.09 4.06
C ILE A 203 14.10 -4.25 3.97
N LYS A 204 14.45 -4.69 2.76
CA LYS A 204 15.47 -5.73 2.55
C LYS A 204 16.85 -5.29 3.05
N SER A 205 17.21 -4.02 2.90
CA SER A 205 18.52 -3.49 3.31
C SER A 205 18.69 -3.37 4.82
N ILE A 206 17.60 -3.08 5.54
CA ILE A 206 17.58 -2.98 7.01
C ILE A 206 17.29 -4.32 7.70
N ALA A 207 16.80 -5.32 6.97
CA ALA A 207 16.53 -6.64 7.50
C ALA A 207 17.80 -7.25 8.12
N GLY A 208 17.71 -7.70 9.37
CA GLY A 208 18.85 -8.25 10.12
C GLY A 208 19.83 -7.22 10.68
N LYS A 209 19.69 -5.92 10.35
CA LYS A 209 20.54 -4.83 10.87
C LYS A 209 19.80 -3.92 11.84
N CYS A 210 18.48 -3.79 11.68
CA CYS A 210 17.65 -2.92 12.49
C CYS A 210 16.88 -3.72 13.56
N PRO A 211 17.02 -3.41 14.86
CA PRO A 211 16.27 -4.08 15.93
C PRO A 211 14.76 -3.84 15.84
N ASN A 212 14.34 -2.68 15.30
CA ASN A 212 12.93 -2.27 15.20
C ASN A 212 12.25 -2.77 13.91
N LEU A 213 12.83 -3.76 13.21
CA LEU A 213 12.30 -4.28 11.94
C LEU A 213 10.82 -4.68 12.06
N GLN A 214 10.42 -5.30 13.17
CA GLN A 214 9.05 -5.77 13.34
C GLN A 214 8.04 -4.63 13.48
N GLU A 215 8.40 -3.55 14.17
CA GLU A 215 7.58 -2.34 14.23
C GLU A 215 7.41 -1.70 12.83
N ILE A 216 8.50 -1.69 12.04
CA ILE A 216 8.48 -1.19 10.67
C ILE A 216 7.56 -2.05 9.80
N VAL A 217 7.63 -3.38 9.92
CA VAL A 217 6.77 -4.30 9.16
C VAL A 217 5.29 -4.16 9.52
N VAL A 218 4.96 -3.88 10.80
CA VAL A 218 3.58 -3.54 11.22
C VAL A 218 3.11 -2.28 10.52
N LYS A 219 3.88 -1.17 10.62
CA LYS A 219 3.55 0.10 9.96
C LYS A 219 3.48 -0.03 8.45
N GLU A 220 4.30 -0.88 7.85
CA GLU A 220 4.25 -1.19 6.42
C GLU A 220 2.94 -1.88 6.04
N SER A 221 2.48 -2.84 6.85
CA SER A 221 1.19 -3.51 6.63
C SER A 221 0.02 -2.52 6.68
N GLU A 222 0.00 -1.63 7.69
CA GLU A 222 -1.01 -0.58 7.83
C GLU A 222 -1.00 0.39 6.64
N LEU A 223 0.19 0.76 6.15
CA LEU A 223 0.32 1.62 4.98
C LEU A 223 -0.26 0.95 3.73
N VAL A 224 0.05 -0.33 3.52
CA VAL A 224 -0.46 -1.09 2.36
C VAL A 224 -1.98 -1.21 2.40
N GLU A 225 -2.55 -1.46 3.58
CA GLU A 225 -3.99 -1.48 3.81
C GLU A 225 -4.63 -0.13 3.46
N LYS A 226 -4.15 0.97 4.05
CA LYS A 226 -4.62 2.34 3.75
C LYS A 226 -4.55 2.66 2.26
N ILE A 227 -3.49 2.24 1.57
CA ILE A 227 -3.33 2.45 0.12
C ILE A 227 -4.32 1.61 -0.68
N ALA A 228 -4.52 0.34 -0.30
CA ALA A 228 -5.43 -0.56 -0.97
C ALA A 228 -6.88 -0.07 -0.85
N GLU A 229 -7.27 0.49 0.30
CA GLU A 229 -8.61 1.05 0.53
C GLU A 229 -8.89 2.29 -0.31
N ARG A 230 -7.92 3.22 -0.42
CA ARG A 230 -8.09 4.46 -1.19
C ARG A 230 -7.96 4.28 -2.70
N SER A 231 -7.21 3.26 -3.14
CA SER A 231 -6.91 3.03 -4.56
C SER A 231 -7.44 1.67 -5.03
N LYS A 232 -8.63 1.68 -5.65
CA LYS A 232 -9.22 0.50 -6.28
C LYS A 232 -8.24 -0.19 -7.26
N MET A 233 -8.23 -1.52 -7.21
CA MET A 233 -7.41 -2.40 -8.07
C MET A 233 -5.90 -2.09 -8.04
N ASN A 234 -5.35 -1.85 -6.85
CA ASN A 234 -3.92 -1.63 -6.70
C ASN A 234 -3.13 -2.93 -6.58
N TYR A 235 -2.90 -3.62 -7.70
CA TYR A 235 -2.09 -4.84 -7.73
C TYR A 235 -0.66 -4.64 -7.19
N ARG A 236 -0.12 -3.42 -7.23
CA ARG A 236 1.22 -3.14 -6.70
C ARG A 236 1.25 -3.17 -5.18
N ALA A 237 0.23 -2.59 -4.54
CA ALA A 237 0.05 -2.67 -3.09
C ALA A 237 -0.13 -4.12 -2.65
N TRP A 238 -0.98 -4.89 -3.35
CA TRP A 238 -1.16 -6.32 -3.08
C TRP A 238 0.11 -7.14 -3.27
N HIS A 239 0.82 -6.93 -4.38
CA HIS A 239 2.09 -7.59 -4.63
C HIS A 239 3.12 -7.26 -3.54
N HIS A 240 3.16 -6.00 -3.08
CA HIS A 240 3.98 -5.60 -1.94
C HIS A 240 3.54 -6.32 -0.66
N ARG A 241 2.24 -6.43 -0.38
CA ARG A 241 1.70 -7.17 0.78
C ARG A 241 2.16 -8.63 0.78
N CYS A 242 2.03 -9.32 -0.35
CA CYS A 242 2.45 -10.71 -0.51
C CYS A 242 3.95 -10.87 -0.26
N TRP A 243 4.76 -9.97 -0.81
CA TRP A 243 6.21 -9.95 -0.58
C TRP A 243 6.56 -9.70 0.89
N LEU A 244 5.87 -8.75 1.54
CA LEU A 244 6.11 -8.33 2.92
C LEU A 244 5.91 -9.47 3.93
N VAL A 245 5.06 -10.45 3.61
CA VAL A 245 4.82 -11.62 4.46
C VAL A 245 6.13 -12.32 4.83
N SER A 246 7.12 -12.36 3.94
CA SER A 246 8.43 -12.98 4.24
C SER A 246 9.19 -12.35 5.42
N TYR A 247 8.88 -11.08 5.78
CA TYR A 247 9.52 -10.31 6.85
C TYR A 247 8.70 -10.23 8.15
N MET A 248 7.44 -10.66 8.11
CA MET A 248 6.50 -10.62 9.22
C MET A 248 6.87 -11.57 10.37
N THR A 249 6.46 -11.28 11.61
CA THR A 249 6.67 -12.18 12.75
C THR A 249 5.93 -13.51 12.57
N LYS A 250 6.16 -14.41 13.52
CA LYS A 250 5.42 -15.65 13.62
C LYS A 250 3.91 -15.48 13.73
N ASP A 251 3.49 -14.44 14.41
CA ASP A 251 2.08 -14.18 14.68
C ASP A 251 1.42 -13.34 13.56
N GLN A 252 2.22 -12.81 12.63
CA GLN A 252 1.76 -12.06 11.46
C GLN A 252 1.70 -12.90 10.17
N ARG A 253 2.33 -14.09 10.17
CA ARG A 253 2.44 -15.02 9.03
C ARG A 253 1.50 -16.23 9.09
N LEU A 254 0.50 -16.21 9.98
CA LEU A 254 -0.20 -17.44 10.39
C LEU A 254 -0.75 -18.26 9.20
N MET A 255 -1.45 -17.66 8.24
CA MET A 255 -1.95 -18.40 7.05
C MET A 255 -0.85 -19.12 6.25
N LEU A 256 0.30 -18.48 6.04
CA LEU A 256 1.38 -19.02 5.20
C LEU A 256 2.19 -20.10 5.92
N ARG A 257 2.35 -19.99 7.24
CA ARG A 257 2.91 -21.09 8.05
C ARG A 257 2.02 -22.30 8.13
N MET A 258 0.71 -22.09 8.23
CA MET A 258 -0.22 -23.19 8.42
C MET A 258 -0.28 -24.09 7.19
N LEU A 259 -0.12 -23.54 5.98
CA LEU A 259 0.06 -24.32 4.76
C LEU A 259 1.35 -25.16 4.77
N GLU A 260 2.45 -24.62 5.31
CA GLU A 260 3.72 -25.35 5.43
C GLU A 260 3.66 -26.42 6.54
N ASP A 261 3.16 -26.09 7.74
CA ASP A 261 3.08 -27.01 8.88
C ASP A 261 2.05 -28.14 8.66
N ILE A 262 0.93 -27.88 7.96
CA ILE A 262 -0.07 -28.90 7.63
C ILE A 262 0.36 -29.78 6.45
N CYS A 263 1.18 -29.26 5.53
CA CYS A 263 1.81 -30.09 4.50
C CYS A 263 2.96 -30.95 5.05
N LEU A 264 3.66 -30.49 6.10
CA LEU A 264 4.81 -31.20 6.66
C LEU A 264 4.47 -32.19 7.80
N ASN A 265 3.35 -32.00 8.51
CA ASN A 265 3.00 -32.81 9.68
C ASN A 265 1.77 -33.72 9.46
N GLN A 266 1.73 -34.49 8.37
CA GLN A 266 0.76 -35.58 8.22
C GLN A 266 0.92 -36.72 9.26
N GLU A 267 1.90 -36.66 10.17
CA GLU A 267 2.23 -37.78 11.08
C GLU A 267 2.36 -37.45 12.57
N ASN A 268 2.05 -36.27 13.10
CA ASN A 268 2.08 -36.09 14.56
C ASN A 268 1.04 -35.11 15.14
N ASP A 269 0.54 -35.52 16.31
CA ASP A 269 -0.54 -34.97 17.13
C ASP A 269 -0.40 -33.45 17.40
N LEU A 270 -1.30 -32.64 16.85
CA LEU A 270 -1.34 -31.19 17.02
C LEU A 270 -1.91 -30.82 18.40
N CYS A 271 -1.18 -30.01 19.18
CA CYS A 271 -1.64 -29.51 20.48
C CYS A 271 -2.91 -28.64 20.35
N SER A 272 -3.95 -28.97 21.12
CA SER A 272 -5.30 -28.36 21.09
C SER A 272 -5.31 -26.82 21.21
N SER A 273 -4.35 -26.22 21.93
CA SER A 273 -4.25 -24.76 22.07
C SER A 273 -3.90 -24.05 20.76
N ASN A 274 -3.09 -24.66 19.90
CA ASN A 274 -2.70 -24.07 18.63
C ASN A 274 -3.89 -24.08 17.67
N MET A 275 -4.61 -25.21 17.57
CA MET A 275 -5.78 -25.37 16.71
C MET A 275 -6.90 -24.34 16.97
N MET A 276 -7.12 -23.97 18.23
CA MET A 276 -8.11 -22.93 18.57
C MET A 276 -7.71 -21.55 18.04
N GLY A 277 -6.42 -21.19 18.10
CA GLY A 277 -5.90 -19.98 17.48
C GLY A 277 -6.03 -20.00 15.95
N LEU A 278 -5.76 -21.16 15.34
CA LEU A 278 -5.88 -21.38 13.90
C LEU A 278 -7.32 -21.18 13.41
N TYR A 279 -8.28 -21.77 14.12
CA TYR A 279 -9.70 -21.63 13.82
C TYR A 279 -10.13 -20.15 13.82
N LYS A 280 -9.71 -19.39 14.85
CA LYS A 280 -10.07 -17.98 14.98
C LYS A 280 -9.55 -17.14 13.82
N ILE A 281 -8.29 -17.33 13.42
CA ILE A 281 -7.67 -16.54 12.35
C ILE A 281 -8.28 -16.87 10.99
N TRP A 282 -8.55 -18.14 10.72
CA TRP A 282 -9.17 -18.54 9.47
C TRP A 282 -10.60 -18.01 9.35
N LYS A 283 -11.31 -17.95 10.49
CA LYS A 283 -12.62 -17.31 10.59
C LYS A 283 -12.53 -15.81 10.32
N GLU A 284 -11.59 -15.10 10.94
CA GLU A 284 -11.36 -13.67 10.69
C GLU A 284 -11.06 -13.38 9.20
N GLU A 285 -10.27 -14.24 8.56
CA GLU A 285 -9.97 -14.11 7.13
C GLU A 285 -11.19 -14.39 6.24
N LEU A 286 -12.01 -15.40 6.58
CA LEU A 286 -13.30 -15.64 5.91
C LEU A 286 -14.23 -14.42 6.09
N ASP A 287 -14.35 -13.87 7.29
CA ASP A 287 -15.20 -12.70 7.55
C ASP A 287 -14.71 -11.47 6.76
N TRP A 288 -13.39 -11.32 6.62
CA TRP A 288 -12.79 -10.23 5.86
C TRP A 288 -12.99 -10.38 4.34
N ASP A 289 -12.74 -11.57 3.80
CA ASP A 289 -13.01 -11.88 2.40
C ASP A 289 -14.50 -11.69 2.05
N GLU A 290 -15.40 -12.07 2.96
CA GLU A 290 -16.85 -11.82 2.83
C GLU A 290 -17.17 -10.32 2.68
N MET A 291 -16.60 -9.48 3.55
CA MET A 291 -16.73 -8.03 3.49
C MET A 291 -16.23 -7.48 2.14
N LEU A 292 -15.11 -7.99 1.64
CA LEU A 292 -14.54 -7.57 0.36
C LEU A 292 -15.42 -7.99 -0.82
N ILE A 293 -15.95 -9.20 -0.83
CA ILE A 293 -16.86 -9.70 -1.87
C ILE A 293 -18.13 -8.86 -1.94
N LYS A 294 -18.69 -8.50 -0.77
CA LYS A 294 -19.88 -7.65 -0.67
C LYS A 294 -19.60 -6.21 -1.15
N ARG A 295 -18.40 -5.69 -0.90
CA ARG A 295 -18.01 -4.31 -1.26
C ARG A 295 -17.54 -4.14 -2.71
N TYR A 296 -16.89 -5.16 -3.28
CA TYR A 296 -16.28 -5.12 -4.61
C TYR A 296 -16.88 -6.20 -5.52
N ILE A 297 -18.10 -5.94 -5.97
CA ILE A 297 -18.89 -6.80 -6.85
C ILE A 297 -18.13 -7.07 -8.17
N GLY A 298 -18.19 -8.30 -8.67
CA GLY A 298 -17.65 -8.67 -9.97
C GLY A 298 -16.12 -8.84 -9.99
N ARG A 299 -15.51 -9.25 -8.87
CA ARG A 299 -14.05 -9.46 -8.78
C ARG A 299 -13.72 -10.93 -8.57
N GLU A 300 -13.29 -11.61 -9.63
CA GLU A 300 -12.96 -13.04 -9.63
C GLU A 300 -11.91 -13.41 -8.56
N ALA A 301 -10.90 -12.56 -8.36
CA ALA A 301 -9.81 -12.83 -7.42
C ALA A 301 -10.30 -13.05 -5.98
N LEU A 302 -11.35 -12.34 -5.55
CA LEU A 302 -11.95 -12.51 -4.23
C LEU A 302 -12.64 -13.88 -4.13
N TRP A 303 -13.42 -14.26 -5.14
CA TRP A 303 -14.06 -15.59 -5.18
C TRP A 303 -13.07 -16.75 -5.27
N VAL A 304 -11.93 -16.55 -5.94
CA VAL A 304 -10.83 -17.53 -5.96
C VAL A 304 -10.21 -17.66 -4.56
N HIS A 305 -10.02 -16.56 -3.85
CA HIS A 305 -9.54 -16.58 -2.46
C HIS A 305 -10.56 -17.22 -1.52
N ARG A 306 -11.85 -16.86 -1.61
CA ARG A 306 -12.94 -17.53 -0.89
C ARG A 306 -12.88 -19.04 -1.07
N ARG A 307 -12.75 -19.50 -2.31
CA ARG A 307 -12.64 -20.93 -2.63
C ARG A 307 -11.46 -21.57 -1.94
N PHE A 308 -10.30 -20.91 -1.94
CA PHE A 308 -9.12 -21.38 -1.21
C PHE A 308 -9.38 -21.48 0.30
N LEU A 309 -9.93 -20.44 0.92
CA LEU A 309 -10.24 -20.40 2.35
C LEU A 309 -11.25 -21.48 2.75
N SER A 310 -12.35 -21.59 2.02
CA SER A 310 -13.41 -22.56 2.24
C SER A 310 -12.95 -23.99 2.03
N GLN A 311 -12.11 -24.25 1.03
CA GLN A 311 -11.54 -25.58 0.80
C GLN A 311 -10.75 -26.05 2.02
N TYR A 312 -9.95 -25.15 2.57
CA TYR A 312 -9.13 -25.44 3.73
C TYR A 312 -9.99 -25.61 4.98
N TRP A 313 -11.02 -24.79 5.14
CA TRP A 313 -11.97 -24.88 6.24
C TRP A 313 -12.59 -26.28 6.33
N VAL A 314 -13.18 -26.73 5.21
CA VAL A 314 -13.80 -28.05 5.07
C VAL A 314 -12.79 -29.18 5.30
N LYS A 315 -11.57 -29.06 4.77
CA LYS A 315 -10.56 -30.11 4.89
C LYS A 315 -9.97 -30.24 6.29
N HIS A 316 -9.71 -29.12 6.99
CA HIS A 316 -8.88 -29.14 8.20
C HIS A 316 -9.63 -28.88 9.50
N PHE A 317 -10.76 -28.18 9.44
CA PHE A 317 -11.58 -27.96 10.64
C PHE A 317 -12.79 -28.89 10.66
N VAL A 318 -13.24 -29.37 9.49
CA VAL A 318 -14.35 -30.32 9.41
C VAL A 318 -13.92 -31.78 9.19
N SER A 319 -12.89 -32.05 8.37
CA SER A 319 -12.48 -33.44 8.06
C SER A 319 -11.42 -34.03 9.01
N ASN A 320 -10.59 -33.22 9.66
CA ASN A 320 -9.47 -33.68 10.51
C ASN A 320 -9.87 -34.14 11.94
N ILE A 321 -11.16 -34.14 12.30
CA ILE A 321 -11.66 -34.70 13.59
C ILE A 321 -12.00 -36.20 13.45
N GLN A 322 -11.46 -36.86 12.41
CA GLN A 322 -11.58 -38.32 12.22
C GLN A 322 -10.44 -39.12 12.88
N TYR A 323 -9.35 -38.47 13.33
CA TYR A 323 -8.13 -39.15 13.81
C TYR A 323 -7.87 -39.05 15.33
N THR A 324 -8.85 -38.68 16.15
CA THR A 324 -8.72 -38.77 17.63
C THR A 324 -9.48 -40.00 18.16
N PRO A 325 -8.79 -41.11 18.48
CA PRO A 325 -9.39 -42.21 19.22
C PRO A 325 -9.42 -41.83 20.70
N CYS A 326 -10.38 -41.01 21.11
CA CYS A 326 -10.65 -40.84 22.53
C CYS A 326 -12.15 -40.79 22.81
N HIS A 327 -12.59 -41.76 23.61
CA HIS A 327 -13.94 -41.91 24.10
C HIS A 327 -14.40 -40.66 24.86
N SER A 328 -15.21 -39.82 24.22
CA SER A 328 -16.17 -38.95 24.92
C SER A 328 -17.31 -38.61 23.97
N GLU A 329 -18.51 -38.68 24.51
CA GLU A 329 -19.79 -38.43 23.86
C GLU A 329 -19.88 -36.96 23.41
N ASP A 330 -19.47 -36.63 22.19
CA ASP A 330 -19.97 -35.41 21.52
C ASP A 330 -19.76 -35.47 20.00
N ASP A 331 -20.59 -36.28 19.35
CA ASP A 331 -20.77 -36.28 17.89
C ASP A 331 -21.60 -35.06 17.43
N HIS A 332 -22.28 -34.38 18.37
CA HIS A 332 -23.17 -33.25 18.09
C HIS A 332 -22.44 -31.92 17.83
N SER A 333 -21.26 -31.68 18.41
CA SER A 333 -20.53 -30.40 18.21
C SER A 333 -19.86 -30.33 16.83
N LYS A 334 -19.43 -31.47 16.28
CA LYS A 334 -18.70 -31.57 14.99
C LYS A 334 -19.57 -31.27 13.78
N ASN A 335 -20.83 -31.74 13.81
CA ASN A 335 -21.82 -31.41 12.78
C ASN A 335 -22.21 -29.92 12.84
N ARG A 336 -22.21 -29.33 14.05
CA ARG A 336 -22.61 -27.93 14.27
C ARG A 336 -21.74 -26.92 13.52
N ASP A 337 -20.42 -27.08 13.51
CA ASP A 337 -19.52 -26.13 12.84
C ASP A 337 -19.62 -26.19 11.32
N MET A 338 -19.88 -27.37 10.76
CA MET A 338 -20.18 -27.51 9.33
C MET A 338 -21.49 -26.82 8.97
N TYR A 339 -22.52 -26.96 9.81
CA TYR A 339 -23.80 -26.28 9.60
C TYR A 339 -23.69 -24.77 9.67
N ILE A 340 -22.96 -24.25 10.66
CA ILE A 340 -22.68 -22.81 10.78
C ILE A 340 -21.94 -22.31 9.54
N PHE A 341 -20.90 -23.03 9.11
CA PHE A 341 -20.18 -22.67 7.90
C PHE A 341 -21.10 -22.64 6.67
N MET A 342 -21.90 -23.69 6.46
CA MET A 342 -22.85 -23.75 5.35
C MET A 342 -23.89 -22.62 5.41
N ASP A 343 -24.39 -22.29 6.59
CA ASP A 343 -25.33 -21.18 6.78
C ASP A 343 -24.71 -19.84 6.39
N ASN A 344 -23.48 -19.57 6.84
CA ASN A 344 -22.75 -18.35 6.48
C ASN A 344 -22.49 -18.27 4.96
N GLU A 345 -22.08 -19.37 4.33
CA GLU A 345 -21.87 -19.40 2.88
C GLU A 345 -23.17 -19.14 2.12
N VAL A 346 -24.27 -19.77 2.52
CA VAL A 346 -25.59 -19.56 1.90
C VAL A 346 -26.05 -18.10 2.08
N GLU A 347 -25.80 -17.50 3.24
CA GLU A 347 -26.10 -16.08 3.51
C GLU A 347 -25.26 -15.13 2.65
N LEU A 348 -23.96 -15.41 2.47
CA LEU A 348 -23.09 -14.65 1.57
C LEU A 348 -23.62 -14.71 0.13
N LEU A 349 -23.98 -15.90 -0.36
CA LEU A 349 -24.54 -16.08 -1.70
C LEU A 349 -25.86 -15.32 -1.86
N HIS A 350 -26.77 -15.44 -0.88
CA HIS A 350 -28.04 -14.71 -0.89
C HIS A 350 -27.80 -13.19 -0.94
N THR A 351 -26.88 -12.67 -0.13
CA THR A 351 -26.53 -11.24 -0.11
C THR A 351 -25.96 -10.79 -1.45
N CYS A 352 -25.07 -11.58 -2.06
CA CYS A 352 -24.49 -11.25 -3.36
C CYS A 352 -25.50 -11.21 -4.50
N LEU A 353 -26.57 -12.01 -4.40
CA LEU A 353 -27.63 -12.06 -5.40
C LEU A 353 -28.71 -11.01 -5.18
N ALA A 354 -28.97 -10.62 -3.93
CA ALA A 354 -29.98 -9.61 -3.58
C ALA A 354 -29.62 -8.17 -4.00
N VAL A 355 -28.34 -7.89 -4.22
CA VAL A 355 -27.82 -6.54 -4.58
C VAL A 355 -27.75 -6.33 -6.10
N LEU A 356 -28.27 -7.28 -6.89
CA LEU A 356 -28.21 -7.22 -8.35
C LEU A 356 -29.37 -6.43 -8.93
N ASP A 357 -29.21 -5.11 -8.95
CA ASP A 357 -30.07 -4.21 -9.70
C ASP A 357 -29.18 -3.34 -10.59
N ASP A 358 -28.61 -3.90 -11.67
CA ASP A 358 -27.98 -3.06 -12.69
C ASP A 358 -27.61 -3.76 -14.00
N ASP A 359 -27.76 -3.04 -15.12
CA ASP A 359 -27.40 -3.40 -16.51
C ASP A 359 -25.87 -3.51 -16.76
N PHE A 360 -25.07 -3.65 -15.69
CA PHE A 360 -23.61 -3.54 -15.73
C PHE A 360 -22.90 -4.91 -15.68
N GLU A 361 -21.75 -5.00 -16.37
CA GLU A 361 -20.93 -6.21 -16.48
C GLU A 361 -20.51 -6.80 -15.12
N ASP A 362 -20.31 -5.95 -14.10
CA ASP A 362 -19.90 -6.37 -12.75
C ASP A 362 -20.95 -7.25 -12.06
N GLY A 363 -22.25 -6.97 -12.26
CA GLY A 363 -23.34 -7.77 -11.71
C GLY A 363 -23.43 -9.15 -12.37
N GLN A 364 -23.33 -9.19 -13.71
CA GLN A 364 -23.30 -10.46 -14.45
C GLN A 364 -22.07 -11.31 -14.10
N ALA A 365 -20.91 -10.67 -13.92
CA ALA A 365 -19.69 -11.32 -13.45
C ALA A 365 -19.90 -11.89 -12.04
N GLN A 366 -20.52 -11.15 -11.12
CA GLN A 366 -20.81 -11.62 -9.77
C GLN A 366 -21.69 -12.86 -9.77
N VAL A 367 -22.76 -12.90 -10.56
CA VAL A 367 -23.61 -14.11 -10.67
C VAL A 367 -22.80 -15.30 -11.20
N THR A 368 -21.91 -15.06 -12.17
CA THR A 368 -21.02 -16.09 -12.72
C THR A 368 -20.10 -16.67 -11.66
N PHE A 369 -19.52 -15.83 -10.80
CA PHE A 369 -18.64 -16.28 -9.73
C PHE A 369 -19.40 -17.00 -8.61
N VAL A 370 -20.58 -16.50 -8.22
CA VAL A 370 -21.51 -17.18 -7.31
C VAL A 370 -21.86 -18.57 -7.84
N ALA A 371 -22.19 -18.68 -9.14
CA ALA A 371 -22.50 -19.95 -9.80
C ALA A 371 -21.34 -20.95 -9.74
N ALA A 372 -20.14 -20.49 -10.10
CA ALA A 372 -18.94 -21.30 -10.06
C ALA A 372 -18.62 -21.78 -8.63
N TYR A 373 -18.86 -20.93 -7.63
CA TYR A 373 -18.64 -21.23 -6.23
C TYR A 373 -19.65 -22.23 -5.67
N VAL A 374 -20.95 -22.07 -5.95
CA VAL A 374 -22.01 -23.05 -5.60
C VAL A 374 -21.70 -24.41 -6.20
N PHE A 375 -21.31 -24.45 -7.48
CA PHE A 375 -20.94 -25.70 -8.14
C PHE A 375 -19.76 -26.36 -7.43
N TRP A 376 -18.72 -25.60 -7.10
CA TRP A 376 -17.58 -26.11 -6.37
C TRP A 376 -17.96 -26.65 -4.98
N MET A 377 -18.76 -25.91 -4.20
CA MET A 377 -19.21 -26.35 -2.87
C MET A 377 -19.94 -27.70 -2.94
N SER A 378 -20.83 -27.89 -3.93
CA SER A 378 -21.57 -29.15 -4.11
C SER A 378 -20.66 -30.38 -4.33
N LYS A 379 -19.43 -30.15 -4.81
CA LYS A 379 -18.41 -31.17 -5.03
C LYS A 379 -17.51 -31.39 -3.82
N GLN A 380 -17.30 -30.38 -2.98
CA GLN A 380 -16.40 -30.48 -1.82
C GLN A 380 -17.11 -30.90 -0.53
N ILE A 381 -18.40 -30.57 -0.36
CA ILE A 381 -19.13 -30.97 0.85
C ILE A 381 -19.30 -32.50 0.87
N PRO A 382 -19.07 -33.17 2.02
CA PRO A 382 -19.21 -34.63 2.12
C PRO A 382 -20.64 -35.09 1.77
N HIS A 383 -20.76 -36.33 1.27
CA HIS A 383 -22.04 -36.87 0.81
C HIS A 383 -23.14 -36.87 1.87
N SER A 384 -22.79 -37.00 3.15
CA SER A 384 -23.72 -36.94 4.28
C SER A 384 -24.44 -35.60 4.43
N GLN A 385 -23.82 -34.48 4.04
CA GLN A 385 -24.39 -33.13 4.18
C GLN A 385 -24.84 -32.52 2.85
N ARG A 386 -24.69 -33.24 1.73
CA ARG A 386 -25.06 -32.73 0.40
C ARG A 386 -26.55 -32.40 0.31
N THR A 387 -27.43 -33.29 0.77
CA THR A 387 -28.89 -33.07 0.72
C THR A 387 -29.31 -31.82 1.49
N GLU A 388 -28.66 -31.54 2.62
CA GLU A 388 -28.95 -30.35 3.42
C GLU A 388 -28.43 -29.06 2.75
N LEU A 389 -27.26 -29.12 2.10
CA LEU A 389 -26.78 -28.00 1.28
C LEU A 389 -27.79 -27.69 0.16
N GLU A 390 -28.28 -28.73 -0.53
CA GLU A 390 -29.27 -28.59 -1.60
C GLU A 390 -30.57 -27.96 -1.08
N GLU A 391 -31.07 -28.37 0.09
CA GLU A 391 -32.23 -27.75 0.72
C GLU A 391 -32.00 -26.28 1.08
N LYS A 392 -30.83 -25.92 1.61
CA LYS A 392 -30.49 -24.53 1.94
C LYS A 392 -30.37 -23.67 0.68
N LEU A 393 -29.75 -24.18 -0.38
CA LEU A 393 -29.65 -23.50 -1.67
C LEU A 393 -31.03 -23.28 -2.31
N LYS A 394 -31.96 -24.24 -2.19
CA LYS A 394 -33.35 -24.10 -2.67
C LYS A 394 -34.11 -22.93 -2.03
N ARG A 395 -33.71 -22.49 -0.82
CA ARG A 395 -34.32 -21.33 -0.14
C ARG A 395 -33.88 -20.00 -0.76
N ILE A 396 -32.80 -19.98 -1.54
CA ILE A 396 -32.41 -18.81 -2.33
C ILE A 396 -33.28 -18.80 -3.60
N GLY A 397 -34.47 -18.18 -3.48
CA GLY A 397 -35.54 -18.28 -4.49
C GLY A 397 -35.11 -17.98 -5.93
N ASP A 398 -34.33 -16.92 -6.14
CA ASP A 398 -33.91 -16.49 -7.47
C ASP A 398 -32.67 -17.23 -8.00
N LEU A 399 -32.02 -18.08 -7.19
CA LEU A 399 -30.75 -18.72 -7.55
C LEU A 399 -30.91 -19.58 -8.81
N ARG A 400 -31.97 -20.39 -8.89
CA ARG A 400 -32.17 -21.30 -10.03
C ARG A 400 -32.32 -20.53 -11.35
N ASP A 401 -33.12 -19.48 -11.33
CA ASP A 401 -33.41 -18.68 -12.52
C ASP A 401 -32.19 -17.86 -12.96
N LEU A 402 -31.44 -17.31 -11.99
CA LEU A 402 -30.18 -16.61 -12.24
C LEU A 402 -29.10 -17.53 -12.82
N LEU A 403 -28.91 -18.73 -12.26
CA LEU A 403 -27.92 -19.71 -12.77
C LEU A 403 -28.23 -20.16 -14.21
N ASN A 404 -29.51 -20.40 -14.50
CA ASN A 404 -29.96 -20.75 -15.84
C ASN A 404 -29.79 -19.60 -16.84
N LYS A 405 -29.91 -18.35 -16.40
CA LYS A 405 -29.68 -17.16 -17.21
C LYS A 405 -28.19 -16.96 -17.54
N VAL A 406 -27.30 -17.24 -16.60
CA VAL A 406 -25.84 -17.03 -16.78
C VAL A 406 -25.20 -18.06 -17.69
N ASP A 407 -25.56 -19.34 -17.55
CA ASP A 407 -25.00 -20.40 -18.40
C ASP A 407 -26.11 -21.40 -18.79
N PRO A 408 -26.90 -21.08 -19.84
CA PRO A 408 -27.97 -21.93 -20.32
C PRO A 408 -27.49 -23.32 -20.73
N ALA A 409 -26.23 -23.44 -21.17
CA ALA A 409 -25.63 -24.72 -21.56
C ALA A 409 -25.42 -25.66 -20.36
N LYS A 410 -25.33 -25.12 -19.14
CA LYS A 410 -25.23 -25.88 -17.89
C LYS A 410 -26.56 -26.04 -17.14
N ALA A 411 -27.68 -25.62 -17.73
CA ALA A 411 -29.01 -25.69 -17.08
C ALA A 411 -29.36 -27.09 -16.53
N GLN A 412 -28.99 -28.16 -17.24
CA GLN A 412 -29.20 -29.53 -16.76
C GLN A 412 -28.39 -29.88 -15.50
N LEU A 413 -27.16 -29.32 -15.37
CA LEU A 413 -26.33 -29.49 -14.17
C LEU A 413 -26.93 -28.73 -12.98
N TRP A 414 -27.41 -27.51 -13.21
CA TRP A 414 -28.08 -26.70 -12.18
C TRP A 414 -29.38 -27.35 -11.70
N ASN A 415 -30.16 -27.92 -12.62
CA ASN A 415 -31.38 -28.64 -12.29
C ASN A 415 -31.11 -29.90 -11.46
N GLY A 416 -30.01 -30.63 -11.70
CA GLY A 416 -29.63 -31.78 -10.88
C GLY A 416 -29.12 -31.43 -9.48
N LEU A 417 -28.54 -30.23 -9.31
CA LEU A 417 -28.06 -29.72 -8.02
C LEU A 417 -29.21 -29.14 -7.17
N MET A 418 -30.32 -28.81 -7.81
CA MET A 418 -31.48 -28.18 -7.20
C MET A 418 -32.76 -29.03 -7.30
N SER A 419 -32.69 -30.29 -7.73
CA SER A 419 -33.82 -31.24 -7.73
C SER A 419 -34.10 -31.71 -6.32
#